data_AF-A0A8H6MZ65-F1
#
_entry.id   AF-A0A8H6MZ65-F1
#
_cell.length_a   1.000
_cell.length_b   1.000
_cell.length_c   1.000
_cell.angle_alpha   90.00
_cell.angle_beta   90.00
_cell.angle_gamma   90.00
#
_symmetry.space_group_name_H-M   'P 1'
#
loop_
_entity.id
_entity.type
_entity.pdbx_description
1 polymer ?
#
loop_
_entity_poly.entity_id
_entity_poly.type
_entity_poly.pdbx_seq_one_letter_code
_entity_poly.pdbx_strand_id
1 'polypeptide(L)'
;MVQRFCQSEKGRASLSKARNDNAPFPAVRYRGIDQWGINHDFKVEWKRGCNTMERVQGIQLPLGEPPTPSPNCVDLMRANYDNCDNGGVGGSVQVGCLIFTYNGGRGGTYW
;
A
#
# COMPACT_ATOMS: atom_id res chain seq x y z
N MET A 1 3.57 -3.89 -12.48
CA MET A 1 3.14 -2.64 -11.79
C MET A 1 3.35 -2.69 -10.28
N VAL A 2 2.93 -3.76 -9.59
CA VAL A 2 3.18 -3.97 -8.14
C VAL A 2 4.64 -3.75 -7.73
N GLN A 3 5.59 -4.40 -8.42
CA GLN A 3 7.02 -4.24 -8.14
C GLN A 3 7.49 -2.78 -8.29
N ARG A 4 7.04 -2.07 -9.34
CA ARG A 4 7.41 -0.66 -9.55
C ARG A 4 6.89 0.24 -8.43
N PHE A 5 5.67 -0.03 -7.92
CA PHE A 5 5.12 0.69 -6.78
C PHE A 5 5.93 0.42 -5.51
N CYS A 6 6.10 -0.86 -5.16
CA CYS A 6 6.82 -1.26 -3.95
C CYS A 6 8.29 -0.84 -3.99
N GLN A 7 8.96 -0.84 -5.15
CA GLN A 7 10.37 -0.47 -5.27
C GLN A 7 10.60 1.03 -5.52
N SER A 8 9.53 1.84 -5.62
CA SER A 8 9.68 3.27 -5.94
C SER A 8 10.46 4.03 -4.87
N GLU A 9 11.35 4.93 -5.28
CA GLU A 9 12.08 5.82 -4.38
C GLU A 9 11.14 6.69 -3.54
N LYS A 10 9.97 7.07 -4.06
CA LYS A 10 8.92 7.74 -3.27
C LYS A 10 8.35 6.83 -2.19
N GLY A 11 8.16 5.54 -2.49
CA GLY A 11 7.86 4.51 -1.50
C GLY A 11 8.96 4.38 -0.47
N ARG A 12 10.25 4.44 -0.85
CA ARG A 12 11.40 4.37 0.08
C ARG A 12 11.68 5.66 0.87
N ALA A 13 11.41 6.84 0.31
CA ALA A 13 11.76 8.14 0.88
C ALA A 13 10.65 8.74 1.76
N SER A 14 9.38 8.42 1.47
CA SER A 14 8.23 8.81 2.33
C SER A 14 8.16 7.99 3.63
N LEU A 15 9.08 7.03 3.81
CA LEU A 15 9.11 6.03 4.88
C LEU A 15 9.93 6.40 6.11
N SER A 16 10.40 7.65 6.24
CA SER A 16 11.33 7.98 7.30
C SER A 16 10.70 8.43 8.62
N LYS A 17 9.36 8.50 8.77
CA LYS A 17 8.65 8.49 10.09
C LYS A 17 7.13 8.64 9.93
N ALA A 18 6.38 7.65 10.39
CA ALA A 18 4.95 7.80 10.68
C ALA A 18 4.75 7.93 12.19
N ARG A 19 5.01 9.14 12.70
CA ARG A 19 5.01 9.49 14.12
C ARG A 19 3.56 9.59 14.66
N ASN A 20 3.27 9.23 15.92
CA ASN A 20 1.88 9.16 16.42
C ASN A 20 1.15 10.53 16.56
N ASP A 21 1.76 11.62 16.11
CA ASP A 21 1.49 13.00 16.49
C ASP A 21 0.30 13.65 15.73
N ASN A 22 -0.66 12.87 15.20
CA ASN A 22 -1.77 13.38 14.38
C ASN A 22 -1.34 14.18 13.14
N ALA A 23 -0.06 14.10 12.72
CA ALA A 23 0.37 14.67 11.45
C ALA A 23 -0.32 13.90 10.30
N PRO A 24 -0.85 14.58 9.27
CA PRO A 24 -1.36 13.91 8.09
C PRO A 24 -0.17 13.25 7.38
N PHE A 25 0.04 11.94 7.61
CA PHE A 25 1.01 11.19 6.81
C PHE A 25 0.49 11.13 5.39
N PRO A 26 1.20 11.71 4.41
CA PRO A 26 0.75 11.67 3.04
C PRO A 26 0.75 10.21 2.60
N ALA A 27 -0.41 9.72 2.16
CA ALA A 27 -0.52 8.39 1.58
C ALA A 27 0.41 8.28 0.37
N VAL A 28 1.20 7.20 0.30
CA VAL A 28 2.01 6.89 -0.88
C VAL A 28 1.09 6.33 -1.94
N ARG A 29 1.07 6.96 -3.13
CA ARG A 29 0.16 6.61 -4.22
C ARG A 29 0.91 6.41 -5.53
N TYR A 30 0.43 5.49 -6.35
CA TYR A 30 0.93 5.26 -7.70
C TYR A 30 -0.19 4.79 -8.61
N ARG A 31 -0.30 5.39 -9.79
CA ARG A 31 -1.18 4.94 -10.86
C ARG A 31 -0.32 4.44 -12.03
N GLY A 32 -0.57 3.21 -12.47
CA GLY A 32 -0.07 2.68 -13.74
C GLY A 32 -1.23 2.44 -14.69
N ILE A 33 -0.97 2.50 -16.00
CA ILE A 33 -1.92 2.07 -17.03
C ILE A 33 -1.24 0.93 -17.79
N ASP A 34 -1.95 -0.17 -18.02
CA ASP A 34 -1.43 -1.28 -18.78
C ASP A 34 -1.58 -1.09 -20.30
N GLN A 35 -1.10 -2.06 -21.07
CA GLN A 35 -1.15 -2.02 -22.54
C GLN A 35 -2.58 -2.06 -23.12
N TRP A 36 -3.58 -2.45 -22.32
CA TRP A 36 -4.99 -2.49 -22.71
C TRP A 36 -5.76 -1.25 -22.24
N GLY A 37 -5.07 -0.24 -21.67
CA GLY A 37 -5.68 0.99 -21.20
C GLY A 37 -6.34 0.86 -19.82
N ILE A 38 -6.13 -0.24 -19.09
CA ILE A 38 -6.69 -0.44 -17.76
C ILE A 38 -5.84 0.30 -16.73
N ASN A 39 -6.47 1.13 -15.90
CA ASN A 39 -5.80 1.80 -14.79
C ASN A 39 -5.58 0.85 -13.61
N HIS A 40 -4.45 1.01 -12.94
CA HIS A 40 -4.04 0.29 -11.74
C HIS A 40 -3.54 1.30 -10.69
N ASP A 41 -4.34 1.47 -9.64
CA ASP A 41 -4.15 2.39 -8.54
C ASP A 41 -3.64 1.66 -7.30
N PHE A 42 -2.47 2.04 -6.82
CA PHE A 42 -1.86 1.52 -5.60
C PHE A 42 -1.78 2.64 -4.57
N LYS A 43 -2.13 2.34 -3.33
CA LYS A 43 -2.09 3.28 -2.22
C LYS A 43 -1.62 2.58 -0.95
N VAL A 44 -0.70 3.21 -0.21
CA VAL A 44 -0.41 2.84 1.18
C VAL A 44 -0.61 4.05 2.07
N GLU A 45 -1.35 3.86 3.16
CA GLU A 45 -1.63 4.91 4.14
C GLU A 45 -1.56 4.39 5.57
N TRP A 46 -1.37 5.31 6.52
CA TRP A 46 -1.48 4.97 7.93
C TRP A 46 -2.95 4.90 8.34
N LYS A 47 -3.34 3.85 9.06
CA LYS A 47 -4.68 3.73 9.62
C LYS A 47 -4.90 4.81 10.67
N ARG A 48 -5.93 5.65 10.47
CA ARG A 48 -6.34 6.66 11.45
C ARG A 48 -6.64 6.02 12.80
N GLY A 49 -6.09 6.60 13.87
CA GLY A 49 -6.27 6.10 15.23
C GLY A 49 -5.54 4.79 15.53
N CYS A 50 -4.61 4.35 14.67
CA CYS A 50 -3.78 3.20 15.00
C CYS A 50 -2.85 3.54 16.16
N ASN A 51 -3.03 2.85 17.28
CA ASN A 51 -2.20 3.00 18.46
C ASN A 51 -1.06 1.99 18.41
N THR A 52 0.17 2.48 18.37
CA THR A 52 1.38 1.65 18.34
C THR A 52 2.48 2.34 19.14
N MET A 53 3.33 1.54 19.79
CA MET A 53 4.56 2.03 20.43
C MET A 53 5.63 2.37 19.39
N GLU A 54 5.53 1.78 18.19
CA GLU A 54 6.45 2.00 17.09
C GLU A 54 6.16 3.33 16.38
N ARG A 55 7.18 4.16 16.26
CA ARG A 55 7.06 5.50 15.64
C ARG A 55 7.19 5.50 14.12
N VAL A 56 7.45 4.32 13.52
CA VAL A 56 7.67 4.13 12.09
C VAL A 56 7.27 2.71 11.72
N GLN A 57 6.73 2.53 10.53
CA GLN A 57 6.50 1.21 9.94
C GLN A 57 6.93 1.22 8.48
N GLY A 58 7.71 0.22 8.07
CA GLY A 58 8.22 0.12 6.69
C GLY A 58 7.15 -0.39 5.71
N ILE A 59 7.05 0.18 4.50
CA ILE A 59 6.14 -0.37 3.47
C ILE A 59 6.65 -1.72 2.97
N GLN A 60 7.98 -1.88 2.81
CA GLN A 60 8.56 -3.14 2.28
C GLN A 60 8.32 -4.32 3.21
N LEU A 61 8.61 -4.13 4.50
CA LEU A 61 8.47 -5.12 5.54
C LEU A 61 7.66 -4.49 6.68
N PRO A 62 6.33 -4.49 6.56
CA PRO A 62 5.47 -3.80 7.51
C PRO A 62 5.55 -4.35 8.93
N LEU A 63 5.90 -5.62 9.14
CA LEU A 63 6.08 -6.18 10.49
C LEU A 63 7.55 -6.44 10.84
N GLY A 64 8.50 -5.85 10.10
CA GLY A 64 9.93 -6.04 10.31
C GLY A 64 10.51 -7.31 9.67
N GLU A 65 11.79 -7.54 9.93
CA GLU A 65 12.55 -8.72 9.47
C GLU A 65 12.30 -9.94 10.38
N PRO A 66 12.62 -11.18 9.93
CA PRO A 66 12.44 -12.40 10.71
C PRO A 66 13.04 -12.33 12.14
N PRO A 67 12.50 -13.08 13.13
CA PRO A 67 11.88 -14.40 12.98
C PRO A 67 10.37 -14.42 12.72
N THR A 68 9.68 -13.28 12.80
CA THR A 68 8.26 -13.17 12.46
C THR A 68 8.07 -13.23 10.93
N PRO A 69 7.42 -14.28 10.39
CA PRO A 69 7.07 -14.30 8.97
C PRO A 69 6.10 -13.16 8.70
N SER A 70 6.49 -12.20 7.87
CA SER A 70 5.65 -11.07 7.49
C SER A 70 5.47 -11.06 5.97
N PRO A 71 4.24 -10.93 5.46
CA PRO A 71 4.04 -10.61 4.06
C PRO A 71 4.70 -9.26 3.75
N ASN A 72 5.42 -9.20 2.63
CA ASN A 72 6.06 -7.98 2.17
C ASN A 72 5.10 -7.14 1.31
N CYS A 73 5.51 -5.91 0.93
CA CYS A 73 4.69 -5.03 0.08
C CYS A 73 4.15 -5.72 -1.19
N VAL A 74 4.99 -6.51 -1.85
CA VAL A 74 4.64 -7.20 -3.09
C VAL A 74 3.60 -8.27 -2.80
N ASP A 75 3.78 -9.06 -1.75
CA ASP A 75 2.82 -10.11 -1.35
C ASP A 75 1.45 -9.50 -1.04
N LEU A 76 1.42 -8.40 -0.28
CA LEU A 76 0.18 -7.73 0.11
C LEU A 76 -0.56 -7.12 -1.08
N MET A 77 0.15 -6.39 -1.93
CA MET A 77 -0.45 -5.77 -3.11
C MET A 77 -0.86 -6.79 -4.16
N ARG A 78 -0.12 -7.90 -4.28
CA ARG A 78 -0.48 -9.01 -5.16
C ARG A 78 -1.70 -9.76 -4.62
N ALA A 79 -1.77 -10.03 -3.31
CA ALA A 79 -2.96 -10.62 -2.71
C ALA A 79 -4.20 -9.74 -2.90
N ASN A 80 -4.08 -8.42 -2.76
CA ASN A 80 -5.20 -7.49 -3.04
C ASN A 80 -5.59 -7.45 -4.53
N TYR A 81 -4.64 -7.72 -5.42
CA TYR A 81 -4.87 -7.86 -6.87
C TYR A 81 -5.57 -9.17 -7.19
N ASP A 82 -5.12 -10.28 -6.61
CA ASP A 82 -5.59 -11.63 -6.87
C ASP A 82 -6.98 -11.88 -6.27
N ASN A 83 -7.27 -11.38 -5.06
CA ASN A 83 -8.58 -11.51 -4.39
C ASN A 83 -9.64 -10.54 -4.92
N CYS A 84 -9.45 -10.05 -6.14
CA CYS A 84 -10.38 -9.16 -6.78
C CYS A 84 -11.40 -9.95 -7.62
N ASP A 85 -12.49 -10.38 -6.99
CA ASP A 85 -13.40 -11.36 -7.60
C ASP A 85 -14.73 -10.76 -8.11
N ASN A 86 -14.90 -9.42 -8.11
CA ASN A 86 -16.22 -8.77 -8.23
C ASN A 86 -16.42 -7.81 -9.43
N GLY A 87 -15.92 -8.11 -10.63
CA GLY A 87 -16.29 -7.35 -11.84
C GLY A 87 -15.71 -5.91 -11.97
N GLY A 88 -14.83 -5.47 -11.06
CA GLY A 88 -13.94 -4.31 -11.22
C GLY A 88 -13.46 -3.61 -9.92
N VAL A 89 -12.19 -3.22 -9.79
CA VAL A 89 -11.08 -4.13 -9.44
C VAL A 89 -10.42 -3.64 -8.13
N GLY A 90 -10.16 -4.53 -7.17
CA GLY A 90 -9.13 -4.37 -6.13
C GLY A 90 -9.60 -4.40 -4.66
N GLY A 91 -8.68 -4.74 -3.77
CA GLY A 91 -8.90 -4.92 -2.32
C GLY A 91 -7.99 -4.07 -1.44
N SER A 92 -8.26 -4.10 -0.14
CA SER A 92 -7.39 -3.48 0.88
C SER A 92 -7.09 -4.45 2.01
N VAL A 93 -5.86 -4.41 2.50
CA VAL A 93 -5.42 -5.19 3.66
C VAL A 93 -4.68 -4.28 4.62
N GLN A 94 -4.96 -4.43 5.92
CA GLN A 94 -4.23 -3.74 6.97
C GLN A 94 -3.16 -4.66 7.54
N VAL A 95 -1.94 -4.17 7.66
CA VAL A 95 -0.82 -4.85 8.32
C VAL A 95 -0.16 -3.89 9.29
N GLY A 96 -0.22 -4.20 10.59
CA GLY A 96 0.12 -3.24 11.64
C GLY A 96 -0.74 -1.98 11.53
N CYS A 97 -0.12 -0.81 11.38
CA CYS A 97 -0.78 0.47 11.16
C CYS A 97 -0.83 0.90 9.69
N LEU A 98 -0.33 0.10 8.74
CA LEU A 98 -0.38 0.42 7.33
C LEU A 98 -1.57 -0.27 6.66
N ILE A 99 -2.30 0.47 5.83
CA ILE A 99 -3.34 -0.05 4.94
C ILE A 99 -2.77 -0.05 3.52
N PHE A 100 -2.73 -1.23 2.91
CA PHE A 100 -2.34 -1.44 1.53
C PHE A 100 -3.61 -1.58 0.72
N THR A 101 -3.81 -0.71 -0.27
CA THR A 101 -4.97 -0.70 -1.15
C THR A 101 -4.50 -0.84 -2.59
N TYR A 102 -5.15 -1.72 -3.32
CA TYR A 102 -5.05 -1.79 -4.76
C TYR A 102 -6.46 -1.58 -5.35
N ASN A 103 -6.55 -0.81 -6.42
CA ASN A 103 -7.74 -0.74 -7.26
C ASN A 103 -7.34 -0.81 -8.74
N GLY A 104 -8.17 -1.37 -9.60
CA GLY A 104 -7.95 -1.36 -11.04
C GLY A 104 -9.24 -1.18 -11.83
N GLY A 105 -9.14 -0.89 -13.12
CA GLY A 105 -10.31 -0.83 -14.01
C GLY A 105 -11.39 0.18 -13.64
N ARG A 106 -11.11 1.11 -12.71
CA ARG A 106 -12.07 2.14 -12.24
C ARG A 106 -12.27 3.32 -13.18
N GLY A 107 -11.63 3.31 -14.36
CA GLY A 107 -11.91 4.25 -15.45
C GLY A 107 -11.86 5.70 -15.02
N GLY A 108 -10.67 6.27 -14.84
CA GLY A 108 -10.42 7.73 -14.74
C GLY A 108 -11.00 8.50 -13.55
N THR A 109 -12.09 8.06 -12.94
CA THR A 109 -12.83 8.78 -11.90
C THR A 109 -12.47 8.29 -10.51
N TYR A 110 -12.19 9.27 -9.65
CA TYR A 110 -11.92 9.21 -8.20
C TYR A 110 -10.44 9.02 -7.77
N TRP A 111 -9.98 10.01 -7.00
CA TRP A 111 -8.65 10.25 -6.45
C TRP A 111 -8.72 10.34 -4.93
#